data_AF-A0A2S5E3T0-F1
#
_entry.id   AF-A0A2S5E3T0-F1
#
_cell.length_a   1.000
_cell.length_b   1.000
_cell.length_c   1.000
_cell.angle_alpha   90.00
_cell.angle_beta   90.00
_cell.angle_gamma   90.00
#
_symmetry.space_group_name_H-M   'P 1'
#
loop_
_entity.id
_entity.type
_entity.pdbx_description
1 polymer ?
#
loop_
_entity_poly.entity_id
_entity_poly.type
_entity_poly.pdbx_seq_one_letter_code
_entity_poly.pdbx_strand_id
1 'polypeptide(L)'
;MVSIVSIAAVACAALGGAASADMLRTTSDIAGASLVPLGVLPHSPENGSLDPFCTQYRAKTTTAAGREVAKRDWIVTSEAPLGRYTVVTFASGFSAGTSAICFARNGNVGVFDGTTLVALGYTARKAGWQLGTADRLENGALLIWGGDGPAPPVGELHEENGNLRLTLVAAESTYCQGRAVVPNVYGKPLDVARRILIAKGWQPLRPREKPDAMDGAATLAKHGIIEAEACSGTGMGYCALRYRSAAGVLGVTTVGGEPDKPSANTVIDYQVACRKR
;
A
#
# COMPACT_ATOMS: atom_id res chain seq x y z
N MET A 1 41.98 -76.51 -13.11
CA MET A 1 41.82 -75.60 -11.96
C MET A 1 42.11 -74.19 -12.47
N VAL A 2 41.09 -73.34 -12.64
CA VAL A 2 40.77 -72.14 -11.81
C VAL A 2 41.93 -71.12 -11.85
N SER A 3 41.83 -69.89 -12.36
CA SER A 3 40.79 -68.87 -12.14
C SER A 3 40.66 -67.88 -13.30
N ILE A 4 39.42 -67.49 -13.57
CA ILE A 4 39.04 -66.37 -14.44
C ILE A 4 39.08 -65.08 -13.61
N VAL A 5 39.67 -64.05 -14.22
CA VAL A 5 39.78 -62.67 -13.74
C VAL A 5 38.40 -62.03 -13.60
N SER A 6 38.15 -61.29 -12.51
CA SER A 6 36.97 -60.41 -12.37
C SER A 6 37.44 -59.01 -11.98
N ILE A 7 37.38 -58.09 -12.94
CA ILE A 7 37.57 -56.65 -12.73
C ILE A 7 36.18 -56.08 -12.41
N ALA A 8 35.96 -55.68 -11.17
CA ALA A 8 34.74 -54.98 -10.77
C ALA A 8 34.87 -53.49 -11.10
N ALA A 9 34.11 -53.03 -12.09
CA ALA A 9 33.94 -51.60 -12.37
C ALA A 9 32.93 -51.02 -11.37
N VAL A 10 33.41 -50.18 -10.45
CA VAL A 10 32.55 -49.40 -9.55
C VAL A 10 32.07 -48.17 -10.31
N ALA A 11 30.82 -48.22 -10.77
CA ALA A 11 30.14 -47.06 -11.31
C ALA A 11 29.71 -46.14 -10.16
N CYS A 12 30.46 -45.06 -9.92
CA CYS A 12 30.01 -43.94 -9.10
C CYS A 12 28.90 -43.20 -9.84
N ALA A 13 27.64 -43.52 -9.52
CA ALA A 13 26.50 -42.69 -9.89
C ALA A 13 26.56 -41.41 -9.05
N ALA A 14 27.01 -40.31 -9.67
CA ALA A 14 26.83 -38.98 -9.10
C ALA A 14 25.33 -38.66 -9.08
N LEU A 15 24.72 -38.80 -7.91
CA LEU A 15 23.42 -38.19 -7.61
C LEU A 15 23.63 -36.68 -7.57
N GLY A 16 23.62 -36.06 -8.76
CA GLY A 16 23.44 -34.63 -8.89
C GLY A 16 22.08 -34.30 -8.31
N GLY A 17 22.04 -33.85 -7.07
CA GLY A 17 20.88 -33.20 -6.50
C GLY A 17 20.60 -31.97 -7.37
N ALA A 18 19.64 -32.09 -8.28
CA ALA A 18 18.98 -30.91 -8.81
C ALA A 18 18.36 -30.23 -7.59
N ALA A 19 19.03 -29.18 -7.09
CA ALA A 19 18.41 -28.24 -6.20
C ALA A 19 17.16 -27.77 -6.93
N SER A 20 15.98 -28.23 -6.51
CA SER A 20 14.72 -27.67 -6.96
C SER A 20 14.85 -26.18 -6.69
N ALA A 21 14.96 -25.38 -7.75
CA ALA A 21 14.75 -23.95 -7.63
C ALA A 21 13.34 -23.82 -7.04
N ASP A 22 13.26 -23.47 -5.76
CA ASP A 22 11.99 -23.33 -5.07
C ASP A 22 11.13 -22.40 -5.91
N MET A 23 10.05 -22.97 -6.46
CA MET A 23 9.15 -22.24 -7.33
C MET A 23 8.49 -21.17 -6.46
N LEU A 24 8.73 -19.90 -6.79
CA LEU A 24 8.13 -18.77 -6.08
C LEU A 24 6.62 -18.98 -5.98
N ARG A 25 6.11 -19.17 -4.77
CA ARG A 25 4.67 -19.26 -4.55
C ARG A 25 4.13 -17.87 -4.30
N THR A 26 2.99 -17.60 -4.93
CA THR A 26 2.25 -16.37 -4.74
C THR A 26 0.83 -16.68 -4.28
N THR A 27 0.27 -15.84 -3.41
CA THR A 27 -1.12 -15.97 -2.96
C THR A 27 -1.72 -14.59 -2.70
N SER A 28 -3.03 -14.47 -2.93
CA SER A 28 -3.81 -13.26 -2.62
C SER A 28 -5.05 -13.65 -1.83
N ASP A 29 -5.23 -13.03 -0.67
CA ASP A 29 -6.43 -13.15 0.17
C ASP A 29 -7.45 -12.03 -0.12
N ILE A 30 -7.10 -11.07 -0.99
CA ILE A 30 -7.92 -9.90 -1.29
C ILE A 30 -8.91 -10.23 -2.42
N ALA A 31 -10.19 -10.12 -2.11
CA ALA A 31 -11.26 -10.32 -3.10
C ALA A 31 -11.11 -9.38 -4.30
N GLY A 32 -11.03 -9.95 -5.50
CA GLY A 32 -10.89 -9.20 -6.75
C GLY A 32 -9.45 -8.85 -7.15
N ALA A 33 -8.46 -9.09 -6.28
CA ALA A 33 -7.04 -8.96 -6.61
C ALA A 33 -6.35 -10.33 -6.70
N SER A 34 -5.38 -10.44 -7.60
CA SER A 34 -4.55 -11.62 -7.81
C SER A 34 -3.09 -11.25 -7.65
N LEU A 35 -2.29 -12.19 -7.15
CA LEU A 35 -0.83 -12.13 -7.16
C LEU A 35 -0.34 -13.42 -7.81
N VAL A 36 0.28 -13.31 -8.98
CA VAL A 36 0.67 -14.45 -9.81
C VAL A 36 2.17 -14.44 -10.10
N PRO A 37 2.83 -15.60 -10.24
CA PRO A 37 4.20 -15.65 -10.73
C PRO A 37 4.21 -15.21 -12.20
N LEU A 38 5.07 -14.25 -12.56
CA LEU A 38 5.18 -13.75 -13.92
C LEU A 38 6.61 -13.29 -14.19
N GLY A 39 7.24 -13.85 -15.23
CA GLY A 39 8.63 -13.53 -15.60
C GLY A 39 8.80 -12.34 -16.55
N VAL A 40 7.72 -11.95 -17.25
CA VAL A 40 7.77 -10.92 -18.30
C VAL A 40 6.61 -9.97 -18.11
N LEU A 41 6.94 -8.69 -17.89
CA LEU A 41 5.96 -7.61 -17.89
C LEU A 41 5.59 -7.25 -19.35
N PRO A 42 4.32 -7.35 -19.77
CA PRO A 42 3.88 -6.86 -21.08
C PRO A 42 4.00 -5.34 -21.19
N HIS A 43 3.98 -4.81 -22.42
CA HIS A 43 3.86 -3.37 -22.65
C HIS A 43 2.54 -2.83 -22.08
N SER A 44 2.57 -1.58 -21.62
CA SER A 44 1.40 -0.87 -21.15
C SER A 44 0.33 -0.80 -22.24
N PRO A 45 -0.93 -1.16 -21.95
CA PRO A 45 -2.00 -1.09 -22.94
C PRO A 45 -2.32 0.35 -23.38
N GLU A 46 -1.86 1.35 -22.63
CA GLU A 46 -2.10 2.76 -22.91
C GLU A 46 -0.80 3.56 -23.14
N ASN A 47 0.34 2.88 -23.28
CA ASN A 47 1.64 3.48 -23.58
C ASN A 47 2.02 4.68 -22.68
N GLY A 48 1.60 4.66 -21.41
CA GLY A 48 1.92 5.71 -20.46
C GLY A 48 1.15 7.01 -20.73
N SER A 49 -0.06 6.92 -21.27
CA SER A 49 -0.87 8.08 -21.61
C SER A 49 -1.19 8.95 -20.38
N LEU A 50 -0.88 10.24 -20.49
CA LEU A 50 -1.21 11.25 -19.48
C LEU A 50 -2.26 12.19 -20.03
N ASP A 51 -3.33 12.41 -19.27
CA ASP A 51 -4.19 13.57 -19.48
C ASP A 51 -3.34 14.86 -19.40
N PRO A 52 -3.62 15.90 -20.22
CA PRO A 52 -2.91 17.18 -20.17
C PRO A 52 -2.80 17.78 -18.76
N PHE A 53 -3.84 17.62 -17.94
CA PHE A 53 -3.85 18.05 -16.54
C PHE A 53 -2.78 17.35 -15.69
N CYS A 54 -2.49 16.09 -16.02
CA CYS A 54 -1.58 15.22 -15.29
C CYS A 54 -0.13 15.26 -15.81
N THR A 55 0.18 16.16 -16.74
CA THR A 55 1.54 16.29 -17.32
C THR A 55 2.61 16.67 -16.29
N GLN A 56 2.21 17.26 -15.17
CA GLN A 56 3.11 17.55 -14.05
C GLN A 56 3.39 16.31 -13.18
N TYR A 57 2.70 15.19 -13.40
CA TYR A 57 3.00 13.93 -12.73
C TYR A 57 4.37 13.42 -13.20
N ARG A 58 5.38 13.53 -12.32
CA ARG A 58 6.73 13.05 -12.58
C ARG A 58 6.96 11.76 -11.82
N ALA A 59 6.72 10.64 -12.48
CA ALA A 59 7.23 9.34 -12.04
C ALA A 59 8.75 9.42 -11.89
N LYS A 60 9.27 9.26 -10.67
CA LYS A 60 10.70 9.13 -10.44
C LYS A 60 11.05 7.65 -10.47
N THR A 61 11.73 7.22 -11.53
CA THR A 61 12.24 5.85 -11.67
C THR A 61 13.67 5.79 -11.13
N THR A 62 13.79 5.51 -9.83
CA THR A 62 15.08 5.51 -9.15
C THR A 62 15.77 4.14 -9.23
N THR A 63 15.02 3.06 -9.16
CA THR A 63 15.57 1.70 -9.13
C THR A 63 15.78 1.13 -10.54
N ALA A 64 16.59 0.07 -10.63
CA ALA A 64 16.75 -0.67 -11.89
C ALA A 64 15.44 -1.34 -12.32
N ALA A 65 14.68 -1.88 -11.36
CA ALA A 65 13.35 -2.44 -11.59
C ALA A 65 12.37 -1.40 -12.15
N GLY A 66 12.32 -0.19 -11.57
CA GLY A 66 11.47 0.89 -12.07
C GLY A 66 11.84 1.33 -13.48
N ARG A 67 13.12 1.33 -13.84
CA ARG A 67 13.56 1.56 -15.22
C ARG A 67 13.10 0.46 -16.17
N GLU A 68 13.08 -0.80 -15.74
CA GLU A 68 12.52 -1.90 -16.53
C GLU A 68 11.02 -1.76 -16.76
N VAL A 69 10.28 -1.31 -15.75
CA VAL A 69 8.85 -1.00 -15.87
C VAL A 69 8.63 0.13 -16.90
N ALA A 70 9.39 1.22 -16.79
CA ALA A 70 9.28 2.36 -17.70
C ALA A 70 9.66 2.03 -19.16
N LYS A 71 10.62 1.13 -19.40
CA LYS A 71 10.96 0.64 -20.76
C LYS A 71 9.79 -0.07 -21.47
N ARG A 72 8.75 -0.45 -20.72
CA ARG A 72 7.53 -1.10 -21.21
C ARG A 72 6.35 -0.13 -21.23
N ASP A 73 6.64 1.17 -21.25
CA ASP A 73 5.68 2.27 -21.36
C ASP A 73 4.68 2.35 -20.18
N TRP A 74 5.05 1.80 -19.03
CA TRP A 74 4.31 1.96 -17.79
C TRP A 74 4.79 3.17 -17.00
N ILE A 75 3.88 3.84 -16.32
CA ILE A 75 4.21 4.96 -15.43
C ILE A 75 4.41 4.41 -14.02
N VAL A 76 5.64 4.49 -13.51
CA VAL A 76 5.97 4.08 -12.13
C VAL A 76 5.35 5.05 -11.13
N THR A 77 4.59 4.51 -10.17
CA THR A 77 3.88 5.29 -9.15
C THR A 77 4.53 5.22 -7.77
N SER A 78 5.20 4.12 -7.44
CA SER A 78 6.04 4.01 -6.24
C SER A 78 7.07 2.89 -6.38
N GLU A 79 8.12 2.95 -5.57
CA GLU A 79 9.18 1.94 -5.48
C GLU A 79 9.51 1.70 -4.00
N ALA A 80 9.49 0.45 -3.56
CA ALA A 80 9.80 0.09 -2.17
C ALA A 80 10.49 -1.29 -2.11
N PRO A 81 11.49 -1.50 -1.24
CA PRO A 81 12.09 -2.82 -1.08
C PRO A 81 11.25 -3.70 -0.15
N LEU A 82 11.24 -5.00 -0.45
CA LEU A 82 10.58 -6.06 0.32
C LEU A 82 11.54 -7.24 0.42
N GLY A 83 12.21 -7.39 1.55
CA GLY A 83 13.29 -8.37 1.70
C GLY A 83 14.37 -8.18 0.63
N ARG A 84 14.61 -9.22 -0.17
CA ARG A 84 15.55 -9.16 -1.32
C ARG A 84 14.97 -8.50 -2.58
N TYR A 85 13.64 -8.32 -2.62
CA TYR A 85 12.94 -7.85 -3.81
C TYR A 85 12.81 -6.32 -3.84
N THR A 86 12.63 -5.80 -5.05
CA THR A 86 12.13 -4.44 -5.27
C THR A 86 10.70 -4.52 -5.75
N VAL A 87 9.79 -3.87 -5.04
CA VAL A 87 8.39 -3.74 -5.44
C VAL A 87 8.24 -2.41 -6.16
N VAL A 88 7.65 -2.46 -7.35
CA VAL A 88 7.36 -1.29 -8.18
C VAL A 88 5.87 -1.29 -8.45
N THR A 89 5.18 -0.24 -8.05
CA THR A 89 3.79 -0.03 -8.44
C THR A 89 3.74 0.84 -9.68
N PHE A 90 2.79 0.58 -10.57
CA PHE A 90 2.74 1.28 -11.85
C PHE A 90 1.34 1.29 -12.46
N ALA A 91 1.09 2.26 -13.33
CA ALA A 91 -0.17 2.50 -14.00
C ALA A 91 0.03 2.64 -15.50
N SER A 92 -0.97 2.27 -16.30
CA SER A 92 -0.90 2.38 -17.77
C SER A 92 -1.08 3.81 -18.26
N GLY A 93 -1.75 4.64 -17.47
CA GLY A 93 -2.02 6.04 -17.77
C GLY A 93 -2.70 6.78 -16.62
N PHE A 94 -3.00 8.07 -16.82
CA PHE A 94 -3.70 8.92 -15.85
C PHE A 94 -4.80 9.75 -16.48
N SER A 95 -5.90 9.97 -15.74
CA SER A 95 -7.03 10.84 -16.10
C SER A 95 -7.17 11.97 -15.10
N ALA A 96 -7.62 13.13 -15.58
CA ALA A 96 -7.92 14.26 -14.73
C ALA A 96 -9.05 13.95 -13.74
N GLY A 97 -8.86 14.40 -12.50
CA GLY A 97 -9.87 14.47 -11.46
C GLY A 97 -10.19 15.91 -11.06
N THR A 98 -11.08 16.07 -10.09
CA THR A 98 -11.27 17.36 -9.43
C THR A 98 -10.14 17.62 -8.43
N SER A 99 -9.98 18.87 -7.99
CA SER A 99 -9.09 19.21 -6.85
C SER A 99 -7.62 18.78 -7.02
N ALA A 100 -7.04 18.94 -8.23
CA ALA A 100 -5.65 18.55 -8.52
C ALA A 100 -5.36 17.03 -8.43
N ILE A 101 -6.39 16.18 -8.50
CA ILE A 101 -6.23 14.72 -8.46
C ILE A 101 -5.95 14.19 -9.88
N CYS A 102 -5.01 13.27 -9.97
CA CYS A 102 -4.77 12.47 -11.16
C CYS A 102 -5.09 11.01 -10.84
N PHE A 103 -6.15 10.49 -11.46
CA PHE A 103 -6.57 9.11 -11.28
C PHE A 103 -5.72 8.20 -12.16
N ALA A 104 -4.96 7.31 -11.54
CA ALA A 104 -4.26 6.25 -12.25
C ALA A 104 -5.26 5.37 -13.02
N ARG A 105 -4.81 4.69 -14.06
CA ARG A 105 -5.57 3.64 -14.76
C ARG A 105 -4.74 2.37 -14.86
N ASN A 106 -5.42 1.24 -14.75
CA ASN A 106 -4.84 -0.10 -14.69
C ASN A 106 -3.63 -0.15 -13.76
N GLY A 107 -3.84 0.20 -12.49
CA GLY A 107 -2.82 0.15 -11.45
C GLY A 107 -2.46 -1.29 -11.05
N ASN A 108 -1.15 -1.58 -11.01
CA ASN A 108 -0.59 -2.89 -10.74
C ASN A 108 0.61 -2.80 -9.77
N VAL A 109 0.99 -3.95 -9.21
CA VAL A 109 2.16 -4.13 -8.34
C VAL A 109 3.08 -5.18 -8.97
N GLY A 110 4.29 -4.82 -9.36
CA GLY A 110 5.31 -5.77 -9.81
C GLY A 110 6.33 -6.04 -8.72
N VAL A 111 6.72 -7.30 -8.54
CA VAL A 111 7.80 -7.70 -7.64
C VAL A 111 8.99 -8.16 -8.47
N PHE A 112 10.15 -7.57 -8.22
CA PHE A 112 11.36 -7.77 -8.99
C PHE A 112 12.51 -8.31 -8.15
N ASP A 113 13.22 -9.29 -8.69
CA ASP A 113 14.52 -9.72 -8.22
C ASP A 113 15.60 -9.10 -9.12
N GLY A 114 16.26 -8.05 -8.62
CA GLY A 114 17.07 -7.17 -9.44
C GLY A 114 16.22 -6.49 -10.54
N THR A 115 16.43 -6.87 -11.79
CA THR A 115 15.69 -6.38 -12.96
C THR A 115 14.65 -7.38 -13.49
N THR A 116 14.60 -8.57 -12.92
CA THR A 116 13.71 -9.65 -13.38
C THR A 116 12.39 -9.58 -12.65
N LEU A 117 11.28 -9.46 -13.38
CA LEU A 117 9.96 -9.61 -12.79
C LEU A 117 9.81 -11.06 -12.31
N VAL A 118 9.31 -11.24 -11.08
CA VAL A 118 9.04 -12.56 -10.53
C VAL A 118 7.58 -12.76 -10.16
N ALA A 119 6.85 -11.68 -9.84
CA ALA A 119 5.41 -11.72 -9.59
C ALA A 119 4.71 -10.43 -10.04
N LEU A 120 3.43 -10.57 -10.39
CA LEU A 120 2.53 -9.48 -10.75
C LEU A 120 1.25 -9.53 -9.92
N GLY A 121 0.97 -8.43 -9.23
CA GLY A 121 -0.27 -8.11 -8.57
C GLY A 121 -1.16 -7.25 -9.47
N TYR A 122 -2.43 -7.64 -9.65
CA TYR A 122 -3.41 -6.92 -10.46
C TYR A 122 -4.84 -7.16 -9.95
N THR A 123 -5.79 -6.32 -10.35
CA THR A 123 -7.22 -6.54 -10.09
C THR A 123 -7.95 -7.07 -11.32
N ALA A 124 -8.96 -7.91 -11.09
CA ALA A 124 -9.85 -8.33 -12.17
C ALA A 124 -10.70 -7.14 -12.62
N ARG A 125 -10.93 -6.98 -13.93
CA ARG A 125 -11.75 -5.87 -14.49
C ARG A 125 -13.12 -5.71 -13.81
N LYS A 126 -13.77 -6.84 -13.48
CA LYS A 126 -15.08 -6.86 -12.81
C LYS A 126 -15.07 -6.38 -11.36
N ALA A 127 -13.88 -6.21 -10.75
CA ALA A 127 -13.75 -5.74 -9.38
C ALA A 127 -14.12 -4.26 -9.24
N GLY A 128 -13.95 -3.46 -10.30
CA GLY A 128 -14.28 -2.03 -10.29
C GLY A 128 -13.34 -1.17 -9.44
N TRP A 129 -12.17 -1.71 -9.07
CA TRP A 129 -11.13 -1.02 -8.34
C TRP A 129 -9.74 -1.51 -8.78
N GLN A 130 -8.66 -0.81 -8.43
CA GLN A 130 -7.29 -1.16 -8.82
C GLN A 130 -6.25 -0.98 -7.70
N LEU A 131 -5.06 -1.57 -7.88
CA LEU A 131 -3.95 -1.42 -6.93
C LEU A 131 -3.27 -0.07 -7.12
N GLY A 132 -2.89 0.56 -6.01
CA GLY A 132 -2.24 1.85 -5.94
C GLY A 132 -0.75 1.74 -5.57
N THR A 133 -0.29 2.72 -4.81
CA THR A 133 1.10 2.80 -4.33
C THR A 133 1.41 1.79 -3.23
N ALA A 134 2.69 1.61 -2.93
CA ALA A 134 3.17 0.79 -1.84
C ALA A 134 3.99 1.62 -0.84
N ASP A 135 3.61 1.56 0.43
CA ASP A 135 4.34 2.19 1.53
C ASP A 135 4.94 1.15 2.46
N ARG A 136 6.08 1.46 3.07
CA ARG A 136 6.76 0.54 3.98
C ARG A 136 6.11 0.54 5.36
N LEU A 137 5.87 -0.66 5.90
CA LEU A 137 5.49 -0.89 7.29
C LEU A 137 6.71 -1.20 8.17
N GLU A 138 6.61 -0.94 9.47
CA GLU A 138 7.69 -1.18 10.44
C GLU A 138 8.09 -2.67 10.52
N ASN A 139 7.13 -3.57 10.29
CA ASN A 139 7.34 -5.02 10.25
C ASN A 139 8.06 -5.52 8.98
N GLY A 140 8.38 -4.63 8.03
CA GLY A 140 9.04 -4.95 6.77
C GLY A 140 8.11 -5.34 5.62
N ALA A 141 6.81 -5.50 5.87
CA ALA A 141 5.81 -5.65 4.82
C ALA A 141 5.55 -4.31 4.10
N LEU A 142 4.83 -4.36 2.99
CA LEU A 142 4.38 -3.16 2.27
C LEU A 142 2.87 -3.01 2.36
N LEU A 143 2.41 -1.85 2.80
CA LEU A 143 1.02 -1.45 2.74
C LEU A 143 0.67 -1.06 1.30
N ILE A 144 -0.29 -1.76 0.70
CA ILE A 144 -0.72 -1.53 -0.68
C ILE A 144 -1.98 -0.69 -0.68
N TRP A 145 -1.89 0.49 -1.29
CA TRP A 145 -2.96 1.46 -1.42
C TRP A 145 -3.99 1.06 -2.48
N GLY A 146 -5.23 1.55 -2.36
CA GLY A 146 -6.16 1.56 -3.48
C GLY A 146 -5.73 2.60 -4.53
N GLY A 147 -5.86 2.28 -5.81
CA GLY A 147 -5.44 3.16 -6.90
C GLY A 147 -6.54 4.08 -7.44
N ASP A 148 -7.75 4.01 -6.91
CA ASP A 148 -8.89 4.81 -7.35
C ASP A 148 -8.96 6.16 -6.59
N GLY A 149 -7.97 7.00 -6.86
CA GLY A 149 -7.83 8.31 -6.22
C GLY A 149 -7.46 8.19 -4.74
N PRO A 150 -8.01 9.05 -3.86
CA PRO A 150 -7.74 9.01 -2.42
C PRO A 150 -8.52 7.86 -1.77
N ALA A 151 -8.08 6.64 -2.03
CA ALA A 151 -8.64 5.41 -1.49
C ALA A 151 -7.81 4.93 -0.29
N PRO A 152 -8.43 4.25 0.71
CA PRO A 152 -7.68 3.59 1.77
C PRO A 152 -6.81 2.46 1.23
N PRO A 153 -5.85 1.95 2.02
CA PRO A 153 -5.14 0.74 1.69
C PRO A 153 -6.06 -0.48 1.63
N VAL A 154 -5.74 -1.36 0.69
CA VAL A 154 -6.52 -2.57 0.37
C VAL A 154 -5.91 -3.82 0.97
N GLY A 155 -4.61 -3.81 1.27
CA GLY A 155 -3.92 -4.95 1.85
C GLY A 155 -2.46 -4.72 2.15
N GLU A 156 -1.78 -5.80 2.51
CA GLU A 156 -0.35 -5.83 2.80
C GLU A 156 0.35 -6.88 1.93
N LEU A 157 1.48 -6.52 1.35
CA LEU A 157 2.34 -7.45 0.63
C LEU A 157 3.49 -7.90 1.54
N HIS A 158 3.54 -9.20 1.78
CA HIS A 158 4.51 -9.87 2.62
C HIS A 158 5.45 -10.73 1.79
N GLU A 159 6.69 -10.86 2.26
CA GLU A 159 7.61 -11.90 1.86
C GLU A 159 7.80 -12.86 3.05
N GLU A 160 7.52 -14.14 2.81
CA GLU A 160 7.52 -15.18 3.83
C GLU A 160 8.24 -16.42 3.30
N ASN A 161 9.46 -16.66 3.78
CA ASN A 161 10.29 -17.81 3.40
C ASN A 161 10.47 -17.94 1.87
N GLY A 162 10.72 -16.82 1.19
CA GLY A 162 10.85 -16.76 -0.26
C GLY A 162 9.54 -16.78 -1.04
N ASN A 163 8.38 -16.80 -0.37
CA ASN A 163 7.06 -16.70 -0.99
C ASN A 163 6.49 -15.30 -0.85
N LEU A 164 5.57 -14.94 -1.72
CA LEU A 164 4.91 -13.63 -1.69
C LEU A 164 3.43 -13.79 -1.40
N ARG A 165 2.92 -13.02 -0.44
CA ARG A 165 1.51 -13.06 -0.06
C ARG A 165 0.92 -11.67 0.01
N LEU A 166 -0.18 -11.47 -0.68
CA LEU A 166 -1.02 -10.27 -0.58
C LEU A 166 -2.17 -10.56 0.38
N THR A 167 -2.11 -10.02 1.59
CA THR A 167 -3.05 -10.23 2.69
C THR A 167 -4.00 -9.05 2.83
N LEU A 168 -5.08 -9.21 3.60
CA LEU A 168 -5.86 -8.07 4.09
C LEU A 168 -5.01 -7.20 5.02
N VAL A 169 -5.32 -5.90 5.09
CA VAL A 169 -4.66 -4.97 6.04
C VAL A 169 -4.80 -5.54 7.45
N ALA A 170 -3.68 -5.63 8.18
CA ALA A 170 -3.63 -6.21 9.50
C ALA A 170 -4.63 -5.53 10.45
N ALA A 171 -5.09 -6.24 11.48
CA ALA A 171 -6.02 -5.68 12.44
C ALA A 171 -5.42 -4.51 13.23
N GLU A 172 -4.09 -4.51 13.41
CA GLU A 172 -3.31 -3.48 14.08
C GLU A 172 -1.94 -3.37 13.43
N SER A 173 -1.40 -2.16 13.40
CA SER A 173 -0.06 -1.88 12.90
C SER A 173 0.79 -1.25 14.01
N THR A 174 2.07 -1.57 14.04
CA THR A 174 3.02 -1.04 15.02
C THR A 174 3.84 0.10 14.42
N TYR A 175 4.11 1.09 15.27
CA TYR A 175 4.92 2.26 14.95
C TYR A 175 5.83 2.62 16.11
N CYS A 176 6.83 3.43 15.82
CA CYS A 176 7.76 3.97 16.81
C CYS A 176 8.54 2.89 17.55
N GLN A 177 8.99 1.84 16.84
CA GLN A 177 9.67 0.67 17.41
C GLN A 177 8.74 -0.10 18.36
N GLY A 178 7.53 -0.38 17.91
CA GLY A 178 6.50 -1.11 18.66
C GLY A 178 5.84 -0.34 19.81
N ARG A 179 6.21 0.92 20.07
CA ARG A 179 5.67 1.70 21.20
C ARG A 179 4.27 2.25 20.93
N ALA A 180 3.92 2.44 19.67
CA ALA A 180 2.59 2.86 19.25
C ALA A 180 1.92 1.70 18.51
N VAL A 181 0.69 1.37 18.91
CA VAL A 181 -0.16 0.43 18.20
C VAL A 181 -1.34 1.22 17.65
N VAL A 182 -1.53 1.17 16.35
CA VAL A 182 -2.66 1.80 15.67
C VAL A 182 -3.61 0.70 15.21
N PRO A 183 -4.85 0.63 15.72
CA PRO A 183 -5.84 -0.29 15.20
C PRO A 183 -6.20 0.08 13.76
N ASN A 184 -6.52 -0.91 12.93
CA ASN A 184 -6.97 -0.66 11.58
C ASN A 184 -8.32 0.06 11.59
N VAL A 185 -8.27 1.34 11.22
CA VAL A 185 -9.43 2.23 11.11
C VAL A 185 -9.71 2.65 9.67
N TYR A 186 -8.93 2.16 8.70
CA TYR A 186 -9.14 2.46 7.29
C TYR A 186 -10.53 2.04 6.81
N GLY A 187 -11.14 2.87 5.97
CA GLY A 187 -12.48 2.66 5.42
C GLY A 187 -13.62 2.73 6.45
N LYS A 188 -13.33 3.05 7.72
CA LYS A 188 -14.36 3.17 8.75
C LYS A 188 -14.93 4.59 8.80
N PRO A 189 -16.22 4.74 9.14
CA PRO A 189 -16.80 6.02 9.54
C PRO A 189 -16.01 6.68 10.67
N LEU A 190 -15.91 8.01 10.66
CA LEU A 190 -15.13 8.78 11.62
C LEU A 190 -15.56 8.53 13.07
N ASP A 191 -16.85 8.44 13.35
CA ASP A 191 -17.35 8.18 14.69
C ASP A 191 -16.96 6.77 15.19
N VAL A 192 -16.96 5.78 14.29
CA VAL A 192 -16.52 4.41 14.56
C VAL A 192 -15.00 4.38 14.80
N ALA A 193 -14.22 4.97 13.88
CA ALA A 193 -12.77 5.04 13.98
C ALA A 193 -12.33 5.72 15.28
N ARG A 194 -12.97 6.85 15.63
CA ARG A 194 -12.74 7.58 16.88
C ARG A 194 -12.95 6.71 18.11
N ARG A 195 -14.06 5.96 18.18
CA ARG A 195 -14.32 5.04 19.31
C ARG A 195 -13.24 3.98 19.43
N ILE A 196 -12.81 3.40 18.31
CA ILE A 196 -11.75 2.39 18.27
C ILE A 196 -10.41 2.95 18.76
N LEU A 197 -10.03 4.14 18.27
CA LEU A 197 -8.79 4.81 18.67
C LEU A 197 -8.77 5.13 20.17
N ILE A 198 -9.85 5.71 20.70
CA ILE A 198 -9.99 6.01 22.13
C ILE A 198 -9.91 4.74 22.97
N ALA A 199 -10.58 3.66 22.55
CA ALA A 199 -10.50 2.37 23.23
C ALA A 199 -9.09 1.77 23.25
N LYS A 200 -8.23 2.15 22.29
CA LYS A 200 -6.81 1.76 22.21
C LYS A 200 -5.85 2.79 22.81
N GLY A 201 -6.37 3.72 23.62
CA GLY A 201 -5.55 4.66 24.40
C GLY A 201 -5.08 5.89 23.63
N TRP A 202 -5.55 6.10 22.39
CA TRP A 202 -5.32 7.33 21.65
C TRP A 202 -6.26 8.42 22.17
N GLN A 203 -5.69 9.50 22.71
CA GLN A 203 -6.46 10.60 23.26
C GLN A 203 -6.71 11.66 22.20
N PRO A 204 -7.96 12.11 21.98
CA PRO A 204 -8.26 13.25 21.12
C PRO A 204 -7.41 14.46 21.51
N LEU A 205 -6.70 15.02 20.53
CA LEU A 205 -5.83 16.18 20.72
C LEU A 205 -6.54 17.41 20.18
N ARG A 206 -6.96 18.30 21.09
CA ARG A 206 -7.55 19.57 20.69
C ARG A 206 -6.53 20.42 19.92
N PRO A 207 -6.92 21.06 18.81
CA PRO A 207 -6.08 22.03 18.11
C PRO A 207 -5.61 23.13 19.06
N ARG A 208 -4.40 23.66 18.85
CA ARG A 208 -3.86 24.78 19.64
C ARG A 208 -4.64 26.07 19.37
N GLU A 209 -4.95 26.31 18.11
CA GLU A 209 -5.74 27.44 17.65
C GLU A 209 -7.16 26.96 17.38
N LYS A 210 -8.15 27.78 17.74
CA LYS A 210 -9.54 27.44 17.47
C LYS A 210 -9.77 27.52 15.95
N PRO A 211 -10.36 26.49 15.31
CA PRO A 211 -10.71 26.56 13.90
C PRO A 211 -11.62 27.76 13.61
N ASP A 212 -11.50 28.32 12.39
CA ASP A 212 -12.39 29.37 11.91
C ASP A 212 -13.85 28.89 11.94
N ALA A 213 -14.79 29.82 12.17
CA ALA A 213 -16.21 29.46 12.27
C ALA A 213 -16.79 28.87 10.97
N MET A 214 -16.18 29.18 9.83
CA MET A 214 -16.55 28.66 8.50
C MET A 214 -15.82 27.35 8.15
N ASP A 215 -14.84 26.93 8.96
CA ASP A 215 -14.16 25.64 8.78
C ASP A 215 -15.05 24.50 9.31
N GLY A 216 -15.15 23.42 8.53
CA GLY A 216 -15.88 22.22 8.93
C GLY A 216 -15.42 21.62 10.27
N ALA A 217 -14.15 21.84 10.65
CA ALA A 217 -13.63 21.45 11.96
C ALA A 217 -14.38 22.12 13.12
N ALA A 218 -14.83 23.38 12.96
CA ALA A 218 -15.65 24.05 13.97
C ALA A 218 -17.03 23.40 14.11
N THR A 219 -17.62 22.90 13.02
CA THR A 219 -18.87 22.14 13.04
C THR A 219 -18.67 20.77 13.69
N LEU A 220 -17.63 20.02 13.32
CA LEU A 220 -17.27 18.75 13.95
C LEU A 220 -17.08 18.90 15.47
N ALA A 221 -16.47 20.00 15.92
CA ALA A 221 -16.30 20.29 17.34
C ALA A 221 -17.63 20.50 18.08
N LYS A 222 -18.66 21.08 17.44
CA LYS A 222 -20.03 21.19 18.00
C LYS A 222 -20.68 19.82 18.19
N HIS A 223 -20.29 18.83 17.37
CA HIS A 223 -20.68 17.42 17.50
C HIS A 223 -19.77 16.61 18.44
N GLY A 224 -18.88 17.27 19.20
CA GLY A 224 -18.01 16.61 20.18
C GLY A 224 -16.74 15.97 19.62
N ILE A 225 -16.46 16.16 18.31
CA ILE A 225 -15.22 15.77 17.65
C ILE A 225 -14.23 16.93 17.79
N ILE A 226 -13.64 17.04 18.98
CA ILE A 226 -12.79 18.18 19.38
C ILE A 226 -11.39 18.13 18.78
N GLU A 227 -11.02 17.01 18.17
CA GLU A 227 -9.71 16.73 17.60
C GLU A 227 -9.56 17.13 16.12
N ALA A 228 -10.61 17.62 15.48
CA ALA A 228 -10.56 18.12 14.12
C ALA A 228 -9.77 19.44 14.08
N GLU A 229 -8.70 19.50 13.27
CA GLU A 229 -7.87 20.69 13.10
C GLU A 229 -8.35 21.57 11.96
N ALA A 230 -8.63 20.97 10.82
CA ALA A 230 -9.06 21.68 9.62
C ALA A 230 -9.86 20.74 8.71
N CYS A 231 -10.85 21.29 8.03
CA CYS A 231 -11.62 20.60 7.00
C CYS A 231 -11.66 21.42 5.72
N SER A 232 -11.36 20.77 4.59
CA SER A 232 -11.48 21.38 3.27
C SER A 232 -12.95 21.57 2.90
N GLY A 233 -13.31 22.79 2.53
CA GLY A 233 -14.63 23.14 2.01
C GLY A 233 -14.85 22.81 0.52
N THR A 234 -13.91 22.15 -0.16
CA THR A 234 -14.02 21.89 -1.61
C THR A 234 -13.90 20.42 -1.96
N GLY A 235 -14.87 19.93 -2.75
CA GLY A 235 -14.80 18.70 -3.53
C GLY A 235 -14.84 17.41 -2.71
N MET A 236 -13.70 17.06 -2.10
CA MET A 236 -13.49 15.78 -1.44
C MET A 236 -13.83 15.78 0.06
N GLY A 237 -14.00 16.96 0.67
CA GLY A 237 -14.36 17.06 2.09
C GLY A 237 -13.29 16.48 3.02
N TYR A 238 -12.01 16.73 2.72
CA TYR A 238 -10.94 16.23 3.59
C TYR A 238 -11.01 16.87 4.97
N CYS A 239 -10.90 16.08 6.04
CA CYS A 239 -10.67 16.60 7.38
C CYS A 239 -9.41 15.99 7.99
N ALA A 240 -8.61 16.84 8.64
CA ALA A 240 -7.46 16.43 9.43
C ALA A 240 -7.83 16.38 10.91
N LEU A 241 -7.57 15.26 11.56
CA LEU A 241 -7.82 15.04 12.99
C LEU A 241 -6.56 14.57 13.68
N ARG A 242 -6.41 14.86 14.98
CA ARG A 242 -5.22 14.44 15.73
C ARG A 242 -5.51 13.74 17.04
N TYR A 243 -4.72 12.72 17.31
CA TYR A 243 -4.72 12.01 18.57
C TYR A 243 -3.31 11.95 19.13
N ARG A 244 -3.17 11.84 20.44
CA ARG A 244 -1.89 11.65 21.12
C ARG A 244 -1.88 10.36 21.91
N SER A 245 -0.70 9.78 22.03
CA SER A 245 -0.39 8.71 22.97
C SER A 245 0.95 9.02 23.65
N ALA A 246 1.39 8.13 24.55
CA ALA A 246 2.73 8.24 25.14
C ALA A 246 3.85 8.14 24.07
N ALA A 247 3.59 7.42 22.98
CA ALA A 247 4.58 7.13 21.95
C ALA A 247 4.71 8.22 20.89
N GLY A 248 3.66 9.01 20.64
CA GLY A 248 3.66 10.03 19.59
C GLY A 248 2.29 10.66 19.33
N VAL A 249 2.15 11.25 18.16
CA VAL A 249 0.91 11.84 17.65
C VAL A 249 0.46 11.08 16.41
N LEU A 250 -0.82 10.77 16.35
CA LEU A 250 -1.48 10.18 15.19
C LEU A 250 -2.28 11.29 14.49
N GLY A 251 -1.95 11.60 13.24
CA GLY A 251 -2.80 12.35 12.34
C GLY A 251 -3.71 11.40 11.57
N VAL A 252 -5.00 11.66 11.53
CA VAL A 252 -6.00 10.88 10.79
C VAL A 252 -6.62 11.79 9.74
N THR A 253 -6.73 11.30 8.51
CA THR A 253 -7.37 12.00 7.41
C THR A 253 -8.65 11.27 7.02
N THR A 254 -9.75 12.02 6.96
CA THR A 254 -11.02 11.53 6.41
C THR A 254 -11.34 12.20 5.09
N VAL A 255 -12.21 11.57 4.29
CA VAL A 255 -12.87 12.17 3.12
C VAL A 255 -14.38 11.98 3.19
N GLY A 256 -15.08 12.78 2.40
CA GLY A 256 -16.52 12.72 2.23
C GLY A 256 -17.29 13.17 3.45
N GLY A 257 -18.61 13.22 3.29
CA GLY A 257 -19.52 13.66 4.34
C GLY A 257 -19.51 15.18 4.56
N GLU A 258 -20.65 15.69 4.99
CA GLU A 258 -20.72 17.05 5.52
C GLU A 258 -20.24 17.04 6.98
N PRO A 259 -19.59 18.11 7.47
CA PRO A 259 -19.19 18.22 8.87
C PRO A 259 -20.34 18.03 9.89
N ASP A 260 -21.59 18.26 9.49
CA ASP A 260 -22.79 18.05 10.31
C ASP A 260 -23.12 16.56 10.55
N LYS A 261 -22.51 15.64 9.78
CA LYS A 261 -22.71 14.20 9.89
C LYS A 261 -21.35 13.50 10.00
N PRO A 262 -20.73 13.45 11.19
CA PRO A 262 -19.43 12.81 11.38
C PRO A 262 -19.38 11.37 10.84
N SER A 263 -20.45 10.58 11.00
CA SER A 263 -20.52 9.21 10.48
C SER A 263 -20.50 9.09 8.95
N ALA A 264 -20.64 10.18 8.21
CA ALA A 264 -20.51 10.22 6.76
C ALA A 264 -19.06 10.50 6.30
N ASN A 265 -18.17 10.87 7.22
CA ASN A 265 -16.74 11.05 6.94
C ASN A 265 -16.05 9.69 7.07
N THR A 266 -15.29 9.27 6.07
CA THR A 266 -14.61 7.96 6.05
C THR A 266 -13.11 8.15 6.20
N VAL A 267 -12.47 7.38 7.09
CA VAL A 267 -11.01 7.40 7.25
C VAL A 267 -10.34 6.78 6.02
N ILE A 268 -9.44 7.53 5.40
CA ILE A 268 -8.67 7.07 4.24
C ILE A 268 -7.17 6.98 4.51
N ASP A 269 -6.64 7.80 5.41
CA ASP A 269 -5.22 7.85 5.72
C ASP A 269 -5.00 8.09 7.22
N TYR A 270 -3.85 7.65 7.73
CA TYR A 270 -3.30 8.11 8.98
C TYR A 270 -1.78 8.08 8.97
N GLN A 271 -1.16 8.94 9.77
CA GLN A 271 0.29 9.05 9.89
C GLN A 271 0.69 9.18 11.35
N VAL A 272 1.76 8.48 11.76
CA VAL A 272 2.29 8.53 13.13
C VAL A 272 3.58 9.34 13.18
N ALA A 273 3.54 10.44 13.94
CA ALA A 273 4.72 11.22 14.30
C ALA A 273 5.26 10.73 15.66
N CYS A 274 6.39 10.01 15.63
CA CYS A 274 7.01 9.46 16.83
C CYS A 274 7.67 10.55 17.69
N ARG A 275 7.46 10.48 19.01
CA ARG A 275 8.19 11.33 19.96
C ARG A 275 9.66 10.85 20.03
N LYS A 276 10.59 11.82 19.95
CA LYS A 276 12.03 11.61 20.15
C LYS A 276 12.28 11.15 21.60
N ARG A 277 13.29 10.30 21.78
CA ARG A 277 13.80 9.98 23.12
C ARG A 277 14.56 11.17 23.71
#